data_AF-A0A3D5EWP8-F1
#
_entry.id   AF-A0A3D5EWP8-F1
#
_cell.length_a   1.000
_cell.length_b   1.000
_cell.length_c   1.000
_cell.angle_alpha   90.00
_cell.angle_beta   90.00
_cell.angle_gamma   90.00
#
_symmetry.space_group_name_H-M   'P 1'
#
loop_
_entity.id
_entity.type
_entity.pdbx_description
1 polymer ?
#
loop_
_entity_poly.entity_id
_entity_poly.type
_entity_poly.pdbx_seq_one_letter_code
_entity_poly.pdbx_strand_id
1 'polypeptide(L)' 'PPRPKAIAAVRTCHAAGITVKMITGDHAVTALSIARQMGIARTGDMAITGRELASLDDAALRQVVRRI' A
#
# COMPACT_ATOMS: atom_id res chain seq x y z
N PRO A 1 -0.53 6.83 -15.12
CA PRO A 1 -1.80 6.94 -14.37
C PRO A 1 -2.40 5.54 -14.12
N PRO A 2 -3.14 5.30 -13.02
CA PRO A 2 -3.76 4.01 -12.74
C PRO A 2 -4.79 3.61 -13.82
N ARG A 3 -4.86 2.32 -14.15
CA ARG A 3 -5.87 1.81 -15.08
C ARG A 3 -7.25 1.82 -14.40
N PRO A 4 -8.34 2.26 -15.06
CA PRO A 4 -9.68 2.26 -14.46
C PRO A 4 -10.12 0.89 -13.91
N LYS A 5 -9.79 -0.19 -14.63
CA LYS A 5 -10.07 -1.57 -14.18
C LYS A 5 -9.37 -1.92 -12.86
N ALA A 6 -8.18 -1.39 -12.61
CA ALA A 6 -7.44 -1.63 -11.36
C ALA A 6 -8.11 -0.92 -10.18
N ILE A 7 -8.58 0.32 -10.36
CA ILE A 7 -9.33 1.06 -9.33
C ILE A 7 -10.63 0.31 -8.97
N ALA A 8 -11.36 -0.19 -9.98
CA ALA A 8 -12.55 -0.99 -9.76
C ALA A 8 -12.26 -2.29 -8.99
N ALA A 9 -11.17 -2.98 -9.32
CA ALA A 9 -10.76 -4.20 -8.62
C ALA A 9 -10.44 -3.95 -7.14
N VAL A 10 -9.68 -2.88 -6.82
CA VAL A 10 -9.38 -2.50 -5.43
C VAL A 10 -10.66 -2.23 -4.64
N ARG A 11 -11.63 -1.51 -5.24
CA ARG A 11 -12.93 -1.27 -4.62
C ARG A 11 -13.68 -2.57 -4.32
N THR A 12 -13.69 -3.53 -5.24
CA THR A 12 -14.33 -4.84 -5.01
C THR A 12 -13.68 -5.59 -3.85
N CYS A 13 -12.35 -5.60 -3.78
CA CYS A 13 -11.63 -6.19 -2.65
C CYS A 13 -12.04 -5.55 -1.32
N HIS A 14 -12.09 -4.22 -1.25
CA HIS A 14 -12.50 -3.51 -0.04
C HIS A 14 -13.96 -3.82 0.35
N ALA A 15 -14.87 -3.90 -0.61
CA ALA A 15 -16.26 -4.29 -0.35
C ALA A 15 -16.39 -5.72 0.19
N ALA A 16 -15.44 -6.60 -0.13
CA ALA A 16 -15.35 -7.96 0.40
C ALA A 16 -14.60 -8.06 1.75
N GLY A 17 -14.18 -6.94 2.33
CA GLY A 17 -13.40 -6.93 3.58
C GLY A 17 -11.93 -7.33 3.42
N ILE A 18 -11.41 -7.34 2.19
CA ILE A 18 -10.02 -7.69 1.90
C ILE A 18 -9.14 -6.44 1.99
N THR A 19 -8.08 -6.47 2.80
CA THR A 19 -7.07 -5.40 2.84
C THR A 19 -6.13 -5.52 1.65
N VAL A 20 -6.04 -4.46 0.84
CA VAL A 20 -5.12 -4.39 -0.30
C VAL A 20 -3.87 -3.60 0.09
N LYS A 21 -2.69 -4.06 -0.34
CA LYS A 21 -1.41 -3.36 -0.14
C LYS A 21 -0.68 -3.23 -1.48
N MET A 22 0.06 -2.13 -1.64
CA MET A 22 0.92 -1.91 -2.80
C MET A 22 2.36 -2.32 -2.47
N ILE A 23 2.98 -3.12 -3.34
CA ILE A 23 4.41 -3.43 -3.32
C ILE A 23 4.95 -3.05 -4.70
N THR A 24 5.94 -2.16 -4.74
CA THR A 24 6.52 -1.64 -5.99
C THR A 24 7.98 -1.28 -5.80
N GLY A 25 8.75 -1.32 -6.89
CA GLY A 25 10.14 -0.83 -6.93
C GLY A 25 10.26 0.67 -7.26
N ASP A 26 9.14 1.40 -7.35
CA ASP A 26 9.12 2.83 -7.60
C ASP A 26 9.43 3.65 -6.33
N HIS A 27 9.68 4.94 -6.49
CA HIS A 27 9.93 5.88 -5.40
C HIS A 27 8.71 6.00 -4.48
N ALA A 28 8.96 6.06 -3.17
CA ALA A 28 7.92 6.06 -2.15
C ALA A 28 6.84 7.15 -2.35
N VAL A 29 7.25 8.36 -2.73
CA VAL A 29 6.32 9.48 -2.97
C VAL A 29 5.39 9.20 -4.15
N THR A 30 5.94 8.69 -5.25
CA THR A 30 5.16 8.32 -6.45
C THR A 30 4.22 7.17 -6.14
N ALA A 31 4.74 6.11 -5.51
CA ALA A 31 3.95 4.96 -5.09
C ALA A 31 2.77 5.37 -4.20
N LEU A 32 3.00 6.24 -3.22
CA LEU A 32 1.95 6.71 -2.32
C LEU A 32 0.89 7.55 -3.03
N SER A 33 1.30 8.40 -3.99
CA SER A 33 0.36 9.15 -4.84
C SER A 33 -0.54 8.22 -5.66
N ILE A 34 0.04 7.20 -6.29
CA ILE A 34 -0.70 6.20 -7.07
C ILE A 34 -1.59 5.35 -6.15
N ALA A 35 -1.10 4.93 -4.98
CA ALA A 35 -1.87 4.17 -4.01
C ALA A 35 -3.11 4.92 -3.53
N ARG A 36 -3.00 6.23 -3.29
CA ARG A 36 -4.14 7.09 -2.95
C ARG A 36 -5.16 7.19 -4.08
N GLN A 37 -4.70 7.38 -5.32
CA GLN A 37 -5.59 7.40 -6.49
C GLN A 37 -6.32 6.07 -6.70
N MET A 38 -5.69 4.95 -6.35
CA MET A 38 -6.31 3.61 -6.41
C MET A 38 -7.19 3.28 -5.21
N GLY A 39 -7.23 4.14 -4.19
CA GLY A 39 -7.93 3.90 -2.93
C GLY A 39 -7.24 2.91 -2.00
N ILE A 40 -5.99 2.50 -2.28
CA ILE A 40 -5.19 1.57 -1.47
C ILE A 40 -4.70 2.27 -0.18
N ALA A 41 -4.33 3.55 -0.29
CA ALA A 41 -3.86 4.36 0.83
C ALA A 41 -4.77 5.58 1.03
N ARG A 42 -4.82 6.10 2.26
CA ARG A 42 -5.57 7.29 2.66
C ARG A 42 -4.64 8.48 2.87
N THR A 43 -5.23 9.64 3.12
CA THR A 43 -4.48 10.81 3.57
C THR A 43 -3.87 10.53 4.93
N GLY A 44 -2.57 10.79 5.09
CA GLY A 44 -1.82 10.50 6.32
C GLY A 44 -1.14 9.14 6.35
N ASP A 45 -1.51 8.21 5.47
CA ASP A 45 -0.79 6.94 5.34
C ASP A 45 0.60 7.17 4.74
N MET A 46 1.54 6.33 5.16
CA MET A 46 2.96 6.39 4.81
C MET A 46 3.39 5.11 4.08
N ALA A 47 4.29 5.26 3.12
CA ALA A 47 4.97 4.12 2.52
C ALA A 47 6.21 3.75 3.34
N ILE A 48 6.56 2.47 3.34
CA ILE A 48 7.83 1.96 3.88
C ILE A 48 8.73 1.63 2.71
N THR A 49 9.96 2.14 2.76
CA THR A 49 10.98 1.89 1.75
C THR A 49 11.57 0.48 1.93
N GLY A 50 12.17 -0.06 0.87
CA GLY A 50 12.85 -1.35 0.94
C GLY A 50 13.99 -1.38 1.98
N ARG A 51 14.67 -0.25 2.21
CA ARG A 51 15.73 -0.14 3.22
C ARG A 51 15.17 -0.23 4.64
N GLU A 52 14.09 0.49 4.92
CA GLU A 52 13.40 0.40 6.22
C GLU A 52 12.86 -1.01 6.44
N LEU A 53 12.22 -1.60 5.43
CA LEU A 53 11.72 -2.97 5.48
C LEU A 53 12.81 -4.00 5.81
N ALA A 54 13.99 -3.89 5.19
CA ALA A 54 15.13 -4.78 5.44
C ALA A 54 15.73 -4.66 6.84
N SER A 55 15.43 -3.57 7.56
CA SER A 55 15.87 -3.38 8.95
C SER A 55 14.91 -3.95 9.99
N LEU A 56 13.73 -4.41 9.57
CA LEU A 56 12.73 -5.00 10.48
C LEU A 56 13.01 -6.48 10.73
N ASP A 57 12.87 -6.90 11.98
CA ASP A 57 12.70 -8.31 12.30
C ASP A 57 11.27 -8.79 12.05
N ASP A 58 11.03 -10.10 12.19
CA ASP A 58 9.72 -10.71 11.99
C ASP A 58 8.62 -10.11 12.87
N ALA A 59 8.94 -9.75 14.12
CA ALA A 59 7.97 -9.23 15.06
C ALA A 59 7.54 -7.80 14.66
N ALA A 60 8.51 -6.95 14.35
CA ALA A 60 8.31 -5.61 13.86
C ALA A 60 7.58 -5.61 12.51
N LEU A 61 7.96 -6.52 11.60
CA LEU A 61 7.30 -6.67 10.30
C LEU A 61 5.81 -7.01 10.46
N ARG A 62 5.47 -7.95 11.34
CA ARG A 62 4.06 -8.31 11.62
C ARG A 62 3.25 -7.13 12.15
N GLN A 63 3.85 -6.28 13.00
CA GLN A 63 3.19 -5.09 13.50
C GLN A 63 3.00 -4.05 12.39
N VAL A 64 4.05 -3.80 11.62
CA VAL A 64 4.07 -2.83 10.52
C VAL A 64 3.02 -3.17 9.46
N VAL A 65 2.95 -4.43 9.01
CA VAL A 65 1.99 -4.87 8.00
C VAL A 65 0.54 -4.64 8.43
N ARG A 66 0.24 -4.60 9.74
CA ARG A 66 -1.12 -4.28 10.22
C ARG A 66 -1.45 -2.79 10.22
N ARG A 67 -0.43 -1.92 10.23
CA ARG A 67 -0.58 -0.46 10.38
C ARG A 67 -0.55 0.29 9.04
N ILE A 68 0.28 -0.17 8.10
CA ILE A 68 0.45 0.46 6.78
C ILE A 68 -0.63 0.02 5.78
#